data_AF-A0ABC9H280-F1
#
_entry.id   AF-A0ABC9H280-F1
#
_cell.length_a   1.000
_cell.length_b   1.000
_cell.length_c   1.000
_cell.angle_alpha   90.00
_cell.angle_beta   90.00
_cell.angle_gamma   90.00
#
_symmetry.space_group_name_H-M   'P 1'
#
loop_
_entity.id
_entity.type
_entity.pdbx_description
1 polymer ?
#
loop_
_entity_poly.entity_id
_entity_poly.type
_entity_poly.pdbx_seq_one_letter_code
_entity_poly.pdbx_strand_id
1 'polypeptide(L)'
;MQEEEEARPSKKARPDPAAGSGLTPFALRLAKQLSNYKGKGDNLVFSPLSVYAALALVAAGARGETLDELLALLGASSRGELAEFARGAAERALADRSGSGGPLVAFACGVWHSEMVALKPDYRAAAVESYKAETRAADFHGKPEEARKEINRWVSEATNGLITSILPEGSVHSETATVLANAIYFKGMWFHPFDKEETKMKLFYCLDGSSVRVPFMRSDRWQFVEEHDGFKVLKLPYRMQQPQSGTSSRDRTYGACSGRGGNVDECHYEKSDECPTNPDERPRLSMCVFLPDDRKGLPSLVDKMSSSPSFLQDHLPTRRFPHKADLSDMLEDDGGMFMENVFHEAVIEVNEEGTEAAASTACTTVKKCAAPTTVDFVADHPFAFFVVEEVSGAVIFMGYCVNPTTCVE
;
A
#
# COMPACT_ATOMS: atom_id res chain seq x y z
N MET A 1 -40.53 36.63 -37.34
CA MET A 1 -40.01 35.26 -37.52
C MET A 1 -38.51 35.37 -37.75
N GLN A 2 -37.76 35.40 -36.65
CA GLN A 2 -36.31 35.21 -36.63
C GLN A 2 -36.11 34.17 -35.53
N GLU A 3 -35.71 32.97 -35.92
CA GLU A 3 -35.40 31.86 -35.02
C GLU A 3 -34.06 32.14 -34.34
N GLU A 4 -34.05 32.06 -33.00
CA GLU A 4 -32.84 32.01 -32.19
C GLU A 4 -32.17 30.64 -32.38
N GLU A 5 -30.94 30.65 -32.86
CA GLU A 5 -30.07 29.48 -32.96
C GLU A 5 -29.46 29.22 -31.58
N GLU A 6 -30.09 28.31 -30.81
CA GLU A 6 -29.55 27.79 -29.55
C GLU A 6 -28.20 27.08 -29.79
N ALA A 7 -27.15 27.64 -29.21
CA ALA A 7 -25.82 27.05 -29.18
C ALA A 7 -25.83 25.72 -28.41
N ARG A 8 -25.54 24.61 -29.12
CA ARG A 8 -25.32 23.29 -28.52
C ARG A 8 -24.16 23.33 -27.50
N PRO A 9 -24.32 22.80 -26.28
CA PRO A 9 -23.20 22.64 -25.37
C PRO A 9 -22.21 21.61 -25.91
N SER A 10 -20.94 22.00 -25.93
CA SER A 10 -19.79 21.17 -26.26
C SER A 10 -19.75 19.92 -25.36
N LYS A 11 -19.66 18.73 -25.98
CA LYS A 11 -19.41 17.46 -25.28
C LYS A 11 -18.06 17.51 -24.56
N LYS A 12 -18.04 17.94 -23.30
CA LYS A 12 -16.92 17.66 -22.38
C LYS A 12 -16.77 16.13 -22.30
N ALA A 13 -15.55 15.65 -22.56
CA ALA A 13 -15.22 14.24 -22.44
C ALA A 13 -15.49 13.78 -21.00
N ARG A 14 -16.45 12.88 -20.80
CA ARG A 14 -16.61 12.17 -19.53
C ARG A 14 -15.40 11.25 -19.36
N PRO A 15 -14.80 11.18 -18.15
CA PRO A 15 -13.78 10.17 -17.87
C PRO A 15 -14.36 8.77 -18.11
N ASP A 16 -13.53 7.91 -18.70
CA ASP A 16 -13.91 6.57 -19.14
C ASP A 16 -14.24 5.67 -17.92
N PRO A 17 -15.48 5.18 -17.75
CA PRO A 17 -15.90 4.35 -16.62
C PRO A 17 -15.24 2.95 -16.61
N ALA A 18 -14.38 2.64 -17.59
CA ALA A 18 -13.67 1.38 -17.70
C ALA A 18 -12.42 1.27 -16.80
N ALA A 19 -11.96 2.36 -16.17
CA ALA A 19 -10.90 2.32 -15.17
C ALA A 19 -11.52 1.98 -13.81
N GLY A 20 -11.44 0.72 -13.38
CA GLY A 20 -12.06 0.21 -12.16
C GLY A 20 -11.88 1.09 -10.91
N SER A 21 -12.82 0.95 -9.98
CA SER A 21 -13.00 1.79 -8.80
C SER A 21 -12.09 1.42 -7.63
N GLY A 22 -11.81 2.40 -6.78
CA GLY A 22 -11.14 2.22 -5.49
C GLY A 22 -9.61 2.33 -5.49
N LEU A 23 -9.03 2.00 -4.33
CA LEU A 23 -7.64 2.25 -3.97
C LEU A 23 -6.61 1.64 -4.93
N THR A 24 -6.80 0.38 -5.34
CA THR A 24 -5.79 -0.33 -6.15
C THR A 24 -5.65 0.27 -7.54
N PRO A 25 -6.73 0.48 -8.32
CA PRO A 25 -6.64 1.19 -9.59
C PRO A 25 -6.06 2.60 -9.46
N PHE A 26 -6.43 3.34 -8.42
CA PHE A 26 -5.83 4.64 -8.10
C PHE A 26 -4.31 4.53 -7.89
N ALA A 27 -3.86 3.58 -7.07
CA ALA A 27 -2.44 3.34 -6.79
C ALA A 27 -1.62 3.10 -8.06
N LEU A 28 -2.11 2.24 -8.95
CA LEU A 28 -1.41 1.89 -10.19
C LEU A 28 -1.35 3.07 -11.17
N ARG A 29 -2.42 3.87 -11.28
CA ARG A 29 -2.42 5.10 -12.08
C ARG A 29 -1.43 6.13 -11.52
N LEU A 30 -1.43 6.35 -10.21
CA LEU A 30 -0.53 7.29 -9.56
C LEU A 30 0.93 6.87 -9.72
N ALA A 31 1.25 5.60 -9.51
CA ALA A 31 2.61 5.08 -9.68
C ALA A 31 3.14 5.28 -11.11
N LYS A 32 2.29 5.11 -12.14
CA LYS A 32 2.64 5.40 -13.53
C LYS A 32 2.93 6.88 -13.75
N GLN A 33 2.16 7.79 -13.15
CA GLN A 33 2.43 9.23 -13.26
C GLN A 33 3.73 9.61 -12.55
N LEU A 34 3.96 9.10 -11.34
CA LEU A 34 5.16 9.36 -10.56
C LEU A 34 6.42 8.82 -11.24
N SER A 35 6.37 7.64 -11.86
CA SER A 35 7.51 7.07 -12.59
C SER A 35 7.85 7.86 -13.86
N ASN A 36 6.85 8.44 -14.53
CA ASN A 36 7.08 9.34 -15.65
C ASN A 36 7.68 10.69 -15.21
N TYR A 37 7.34 11.16 -14.00
CA TYR A 37 7.80 12.44 -13.45
C TYR A 37 9.21 12.40 -12.84
N LYS A 38 9.51 11.42 -11.96
CA LYS A 38 10.85 11.28 -11.34
C LYS A 38 11.95 10.90 -12.35
N GLY A 39 11.57 10.46 -13.55
CA GLY A 39 12.51 10.05 -14.60
C GLY A 39 12.84 8.56 -14.55
N LYS A 40 13.26 8.01 -15.69
CA LYS A 40 13.55 6.58 -15.86
C LYS A 40 14.90 6.24 -15.20
N GLY A 41 14.93 6.07 -13.89
CA GLY A 41 16.18 5.68 -13.20
C GLY A 41 16.09 5.60 -11.68
N ASP A 42 15.15 6.30 -11.06
CA ASP A 42 15.10 6.41 -9.61
C ASP A 42 14.20 5.34 -8.98
N ASN A 43 14.55 4.95 -7.75
CA ASN A 43 13.65 4.18 -6.91
C ASN A 43 12.41 5.00 -6.60
N LEU A 44 11.28 4.32 -6.46
CA LEU A 44 10.02 4.94 -6.05
C LEU A 44 9.50 4.16 -4.86
N VAL A 45 9.10 4.86 -3.80
CA VAL A 45 8.20 4.35 -2.78
C VAL A 45 7.19 5.44 -2.46
N PHE A 46 5.95 5.03 -2.27
CA PHE A 46 4.93 5.88 -1.65
C PHE A 46 3.87 4.98 -1.02
N SER A 47 2.97 5.57 -0.24
CA SER A 47 1.82 4.86 0.29
C SER A 47 0.54 5.29 -0.43
N PRO A 48 0.01 4.45 -1.33
CA PRO A 48 -1.25 4.76 -2.01
C PRO A 48 -2.41 4.94 -1.03
N LEU A 49 -2.48 4.10 0.01
CA LEU A 49 -3.54 4.20 1.03
C LEU A 49 -3.47 5.53 1.79
N SER A 50 -2.26 6.00 2.10
CA SER A 50 -2.05 7.25 2.81
C SER A 50 -2.43 8.47 1.95
N VAL A 51 -2.03 8.48 0.67
CA VAL A 51 -2.46 9.51 -0.29
C VAL A 51 -3.96 9.46 -0.52
N TYR A 52 -4.55 8.26 -0.62
CA TYR A 52 -5.99 8.08 -0.78
C TYR A 52 -6.76 8.66 0.42
N ALA A 53 -6.31 8.40 1.65
CA ALA A 53 -6.92 8.97 2.86
C ALA A 53 -6.81 10.50 2.90
N ALA A 54 -5.66 11.05 2.52
CA ALA A 54 -5.44 12.49 2.40
C ALA A 54 -6.41 13.13 1.38
N LEU A 55 -6.51 12.57 0.17
CA LEU A 55 -7.44 13.06 -0.87
C LEU A 55 -8.91 12.87 -0.49
N ALA A 56 -9.25 11.79 0.20
CA ALA A 56 -10.60 11.59 0.72
C ALA A 56 -10.97 12.64 1.80
N LEU A 57 -9.99 13.08 2.60
CA LEU A 57 -10.18 14.19 3.53
C LEU A 57 -10.43 15.51 2.79
N VAL A 58 -9.74 15.76 1.67
CA VAL A 58 -10.05 16.91 0.78
C VAL A 58 -11.47 16.79 0.24
N ALA A 59 -11.86 15.61 -0.24
CA ALA A 59 -13.19 15.35 -0.78
C ALA A 59 -14.31 15.57 0.26
N ALA A 60 -14.03 15.34 1.55
CA ALA A 60 -14.99 15.63 2.62
C ALA A 60 -15.33 17.13 2.73
N GLY A 61 -14.38 18.01 2.39
CA GLY A 61 -14.55 19.48 2.40
C GLY A 61 -14.93 20.10 1.05
N ALA A 62 -14.64 19.40 -0.06
CA ALA A 62 -14.97 19.85 -1.41
C ALA A 62 -16.48 19.89 -1.67
N ARG A 63 -16.94 20.57 -2.73
CA ARG A 63 -18.33 20.60 -3.23
C ARG A 63 -18.31 20.82 -4.75
N GLY A 64 -19.48 20.66 -5.39
CA GLY A 64 -19.65 20.88 -6.83
C GLY A 64 -18.67 20.06 -7.67
N GLU A 65 -18.19 20.66 -8.77
CA GLU A 65 -17.28 20.00 -9.72
C GLU A 65 -16.01 19.45 -9.06
N THR A 66 -15.44 20.16 -8.07
CA THR A 66 -14.23 19.72 -7.34
C THR A 66 -14.46 18.39 -6.61
N LEU A 67 -15.64 18.22 -6.01
CA LEU A 67 -15.99 16.95 -5.37
C LEU A 67 -16.08 15.84 -6.42
N ASP A 68 -16.76 16.11 -7.53
CA ASP A 68 -17.00 15.12 -8.58
C ASP A 68 -15.68 14.63 -9.20
N GLU A 69 -14.73 15.54 -9.42
CA GLU A 69 -13.39 15.21 -9.89
C GLU A 69 -12.61 14.34 -8.89
N LEU A 70 -12.67 14.66 -7.59
CA LEU A 70 -12.00 13.87 -6.55
C LEU A 70 -12.62 12.48 -6.40
N LEU A 71 -13.94 12.38 -6.45
CA LEU A 71 -14.66 11.10 -6.43
C LEU A 71 -14.29 10.24 -7.64
N ALA A 72 -14.29 10.82 -8.84
CA ALA A 72 -13.87 10.13 -10.05
C ALA A 72 -12.39 9.69 -10.00
N LEU A 73 -11.49 10.54 -9.49
CA LEU A 73 -10.07 10.24 -9.35
C LEU A 73 -9.82 9.06 -8.41
N LEU A 74 -10.49 9.06 -7.25
CA LEU A 74 -10.40 8.01 -6.23
C LEU A 74 -11.23 6.77 -6.62
N GLY A 75 -12.06 6.87 -7.66
CA GLY A 75 -12.95 5.81 -8.10
C GLY A 75 -13.98 5.47 -7.03
N ALA A 76 -14.51 6.49 -6.35
CA ALA A 76 -15.56 6.35 -5.36
C ALA A 76 -16.79 7.13 -5.82
N SER A 77 -17.93 6.74 -5.28
CA SER A 77 -19.22 7.16 -5.80
C SER A 77 -19.88 8.23 -4.96
N SER A 78 -19.46 8.31 -3.70
CA SER A 78 -19.92 9.28 -2.73
C SER A 78 -18.86 9.51 -1.66
N ARG A 79 -19.00 10.61 -0.90
CA ARG A 79 -18.16 10.87 0.28
C ARG A 79 -18.33 9.80 1.35
N GLY A 80 -19.53 9.24 1.50
CA GLY A 80 -19.82 8.19 2.46
C GLY A 80 -19.05 6.92 2.15
N GLU A 81 -18.99 6.53 0.88
CA GLU A 81 -18.18 5.38 0.45
C GLU A 81 -16.68 5.60 0.70
N LEU A 82 -16.16 6.79 0.39
CA LEU A 82 -14.78 7.16 0.70
C LEU A 82 -14.47 7.07 2.20
N ALA A 83 -15.34 7.65 3.02
CA ALA A 83 -15.20 7.69 4.46
C ALA A 83 -15.22 6.28 5.08
N GLU A 84 -16.17 5.43 4.66
CA GLU A 84 -16.27 4.04 5.14
C GLU A 84 -15.06 3.20 4.72
N PHE A 85 -14.61 3.35 3.47
CA PHE A 85 -13.41 2.65 3.01
C PHE A 85 -12.16 3.10 3.79
N ALA A 86 -11.97 4.42 3.96
CA ALA A 86 -10.83 4.96 4.68
C ALA A 86 -10.84 4.50 6.15
N ARG A 87 -12.00 4.51 6.81
CA ARG A 87 -12.16 4.03 8.18
C ARG A 87 -11.81 2.55 8.30
N GLY A 88 -12.36 1.70 7.43
CA GLY A 88 -12.09 0.26 7.43
C GLY A 88 -10.61 -0.06 7.16
N ALA A 89 -9.99 0.64 6.21
CA ALA A 89 -8.56 0.51 5.93
C ALA A 89 -7.71 1.00 7.11
N ALA A 90 -8.10 2.10 7.77
CA ALA A 90 -7.39 2.64 8.93
C ALA A 90 -7.49 1.74 10.19
N GLU A 91 -8.57 0.98 10.35
CA GLU A 91 -8.74 0.00 11.44
C GLU A 91 -7.98 -1.31 11.19
N ARG A 92 -7.86 -1.72 9.92
CA ARG A 92 -7.23 -2.99 9.56
C ARG A 92 -5.76 -2.85 9.23
N ALA A 93 -5.47 -2.04 8.21
CA ALA A 93 -4.17 -1.93 7.55
C ALA A 93 -3.24 -0.91 8.23
N LEU A 94 -3.78 0.18 8.80
CA LEU A 94 -2.98 1.23 9.45
C LEU A 94 -2.90 1.11 10.98
N ALA A 95 -3.50 0.08 11.57
CA ALA A 95 -3.45 -0.13 13.00
C ALA A 95 -2.08 -0.66 13.44
N ASP A 96 -1.47 -0.01 14.44
CA ASP A 96 -0.25 -0.51 15.07
C ASP A 96 -0.52 -1.83 15.81
N ARG A 97 0.26 -2.86 15.48
CA ARG A 97 0.18 -4.20 16.06
C ARG A 97 1.48 -4.62 16.74
N SER A 98 2.44 -3.71 16.87
CA SER A 98 3.75 -3.94 17.48
C SER A 98 3.64 -4.54 18.89
N GLY A 99 2.73 -4.03 19.72
CA GLY A 99 2.47 -4.54 21.07
C GLY A 99 1.99 -5.99 21.14
N SER A 100 1.45 -6.53 20.05
CA SER A 100 1.02 -7.93 19.93
C SER A 100 2.02 -8.82 19.18
N GLY A 101 3.16 -8.27 18.75
CA GLY A 101 4.19 -8.94 17.94
C GLY A 101 3.95 -8.91 16.43
N GLY A 102 2.95 -8.16 15.98
CA GLY A 102 2.70 -7.83 14.58
C GLY A 102 3.51 -6.61 14.12
N PRO A 103 3.24 -6.08 12.92
CA PRO A 103 3.96 -4.93 12.39
C PRO A 103 3.69 -3.65 13.19
N LEU A 104 4.74 -2.83 13.33
CA LEU A 104 4.66 -1.43 13.70
C LEU A 104 4.19 -0.63 12.49
N VAL A 105 3.06 0.05 12.63
CA VAL A 105 2.57 1.01 11.66
C VAL A 105 2.37 2.32 12.39
N ALA A 106 3.09 3.36 11.98
CA ALA A 106 2.90 4.71 12.47
C ALA A 106 2.34 5.56 11.34
N PHE A 107 1.08 5.98 11.48
CA PHE A 107 0.37 6.76 10.48
C PHE A 107 -0.06 8.09 11.09
N ALA A 108 0.26 9.18 10.39
CA ALA A 108 -0.11 10.53 10.76
C ALA A 108 -0.85 11.18 9.59
N CYS A 109 -2.05 11.68 9.83
CA CYS A 109 -2.78 12.51 8.88
C CYS A 109 -3.35 13.71 9.63
N GLY A 110 -3.14 14.91 9.10
CA GLY A 110 -3.64 16.10 9.78
C GLY A 110 -3.82 17.29 8.85
N VAL A 111 -4.75 18.16 9.25
CA VAL A 111 -5.09 19.40 8.56
C VAL A 111 -4.78 20.57 9.48
N TRP A 112 -3.86 21.43 9.03
CA TRP A 112 -3.61 22.72 9.63
C TRP A 112 -4.35 23.78 8.84
N HIS A 113 -5.06 24.65 9.54
CA HIS A 113 -5.75 25.78 8.94
C HIS A 113 -5.26 27.08 9.58
N SER A 114 -5.31 28.17 8.83
CA SER A 114 -5.05 29.50 9.37
C SER A 114 -5.98 29.76 10.56
N GLU A 115 -5.43 30.27 11.66
CA GLU A 115 -6.21 30.64 12.85
C GLU A 115 -7.24 31.74 12.57
N MET A 116 -7.07 32.47 11.46
CA MET A 116 -8.03 33.49 10.99
C MET A 116 -9.33 32.89 10.44
N VAL A 117 -9.37 31.58 10.18
CA VAL A 117 -10.51 30.88 9.56
C VAL A 117 -10.90 29.67 10.40
N ALA A 118 -12.17 29.59 10.81
CA ALA A 118 -12.66 28.43 11.54
C ALA A 118 -13.18 27.34 10.60
N LEU A 119 -12.65 26.10 10.73
CA LEU A 119 -13.24 24.94 10.06
C LEU A 119 -14.65 24.62 10.59
N LYS A 120 -15.56 24.25 9.68
CA LYS A 120 -16.93 23.81 10.00
C LYS A 120 -16.91 22.60 10.96
N PRO A 121 -17.77 22.57 11.99
CA PRO A 121 -17.83 21.45 12.94
C PRO A 121 -18.00 20.09 12.27
N ASP A 122 -18.89 19.99 11.27
CA ASP A 122 -19.15 18.74 10.55
C ASP A 122 -17.92 18.22 9.81
N TYR A 123 -17.10 19.12 9.24
CA TYR A 123 -15.85 18.75 8.60
C TYR A 123 -14.83 18.24 9.62
N ARG A 124 -14.71 18.91 10.77
CA ARG A 124 -13.81 18.46 11.86
C ARG A 124 -14.22 17.07 12.38
N ALA A 125 -15.53 16.83 12.53
CA ALA A 125 -16.05 15.54 12.95
C ALA A 125 -15.71 14.44 11.94
N ALA A 126 -15.99 14.67 10.64
CA ALA A 126 -15.66 13.72 9.58
C ALA A 126 -14.14 13.43 9.48
N ALA A 127 -13.30 14.46 9.65
CA ALA A 127 -11.84 14.31 9.66
C ALA A 127 -11.36 13.34 10.74
N VAL A 128 -11.88 13.48 11.96
CA VAL A 128 -11.49 12.66 13.11
C VAL A 128 -12.08 11.25 13.01
N GLU A 129 -13.37 11.14 12.70
CA GLU A 129 -14.10 9.86 12.75
C GLU A 129 -13.74 8.93 11.60
N SER A 130 -13.70 9.43 10.37
CA SER A 130 -13.54 8.59 9.18
C SER A 130 -12.09 8.44 8.74
N TYR A 131 -11.26 9.43 9.02
CA TYR A 131 -9.88 9.50 8.50
C TYR A 131 -8.81 9.44 9.60
N LYS A 132 -9.22 9.36 10.87
CA LYS A 132 -8.35 9.46 12.07
C LYS A 132 -7.40 10.66 11.99
N ALA A 133 -7.84 11.74 11.33
CA ALA A 133 -7.01 12.90 11.08
C ALA A 133 -7.13 13.91 12.21
N GLU A 134 -6.02 14.54 12.58
CA GLU A 134 -6.03 15.69 13.48
C GLU A 134 -6.36 16.98 12.74
N THR A 135 -7.05 17.91 13.40
CA THR A 135 -7.25 19.26 12.87
C THR A 135 -6.73 20.29 13.86
N ARG A 136 -5.88 21.21 13.40
CA ARG A 136 -5.26 22.25 14.25
C ARG A 136 -5.27 23.60 13.55
N ALA A 137 -5.36 24.67 14.35
CA ALA A 137 -5.18 26.03 13.87
C ALA A 137 -3.70 26.42 14.00
N ALA A 138 -3.17 27.20 13.06
CA ALA A 138 -1.81 27.73 13.11
C ALA A 138 -1.76 29.19 12.62
N ASP A 139 -0.84 29.96 13.20
CA ASP A 139 -0.56 31.35 12.80
C ASP A 139 0.39 31.37 11.59
N PHE A 140 -0.16 31.07 10.40
CA PHE A 140 0.61 31.15 9.16
C PHE A 140 0.96 32.59 8.78
N HIS A 141 0.11 33.57 9.11
CA HIS A 141 0.30 34.96 8.71
C HIS A 141 1.43 35.65 9.48
N GLY A 142 1.39 35.58 10.81
CA GLY A 142 2.37 36.20 11.69
C GLY A 142 3.64 35.36 11.86
N LYS A 143 3.51 34.02 11.85
CA LYS A 143 4.59 33.11 12.23
C LYS A 143 4.68 31.83 11.38
N PRO A 144 4.79 31.94 10.04
CA PRO A 144 4.78 30.78 9.14
C PRO A 144 5.88 29.76 9.44
N GLU A 145 7.08 30.22 9.83
CA GLU A 145 8.19 29.32 10.14
C GLU A 145 8.03 28.59 11.48
N GLU A 146 7.36 29.21 12.46
CA GLU A 146 6.99 28.50 13.71
C GLU A 146 5.93 27.43 13.41
N ALA A 147 4.91 27.77 12.60
CA ALA A 147 3.88 26.83 12.16
C ALA A 147 4.47 25.64 11.40
N ARG A 148 5.42 25.89 10.47
CA ARG A 148 6.14 24.83 9.75
C ARG A 148 6.86 23.87 10.71
N LYS A 149 7.59 24.41 11.69
CA LYS A 149 8.31 23.60 12.70
C LYS A 149 7.35 22.83 13.60
N GLU A 150 6.19 23.41 13.94
CA GLU A 150 5.17 22.72 14.71
C GLU A 150 4.61 21.51 13.96
N ILE A 151 4.29 21.66 12.66
CA ILE A 151 3.79 20.57 11.82
C ILE A 151 4.85 19.45 11.71
N ASN A 152 6.12 19.79 11.46
CA ASN A 152 7.20 18.80 11.41
C ASN A 152 7.40 18.09 12.75
N ARG A 153 7.35 18.82 13.87
CA ARG A 153 7.40 18.22 15.21
C ARG A 153 6.23 17.28 15.44
N TRP A 154 5.01 17.67 15.07
CA TRP A 154 3.84 16.81 15.20
C TRP A 154 3.98 15.52 14.38
N VAL A 155 4.45 15.59 13.12
CA VAL A 155 4.71 14.38 12.31
C VAL A 155 5.76 13.50 12.97
N SER A 156 6.84 14.10 13.47
CA SER A 156 7.90 13.39 14.19
C SER A 156 7.35 12.68 15.42
N GLU A 157 6.57 13.35 16.26
CA GLU A 157 5.93 12.74 17.43
C GLU A 157 4.97 11.61 17.04
N ALA A 158 4.10 11.83 16.05
CA ALA A 158 3.14 10.84 15.57
C ALA A 158 3.81 9.61 14.92
N THR A 159 5.04 9.75 14.44
CA THR A 159 5.85 8.68 13.84
C THR A 159 6.95 8.17 14.74
N ASN A 160 6.94 8.49 16.05
CA ASN A 160 7.97 8.10 17.02
C ASN A 160 9.40 8.51 16.62
N GLY A 161 9.54 9.66 15.95
CA GLY A 161 10.81 10.21 15.48
C GLY A 161 11.33 9.63 14.17
N LEU A 162 10.55 8.77 13.51
CA LEU A 162 10.97 8.08 12.29
C LEU A 162 10.85 8.98 11.06
N ILE A 163 9.88 9.90 11.04
CA ILE A 163 9.74 10.93 10.02
C ILE A 163 9.91 12.29 10.69
N THR A 164 11.08 12.88 10.54
CA THR A 164 11.46 14.10 11.30
C THR A 164 11.09 15.40 10.61
N SER A 165 10.86 15.38 9.29
CA SER A 165 10.50 16.56 8.51
C SER A 165 9.68 16.16 7.30
N ILE A 166 8.53 16.82 7.11
CA ILE A 166 7.66 16.68 5.94
C ILE A 166 7.53 18.00 5.16
N LEU A 167 7.67 19.13 5.85
CA LEU A 167 7.62 20.47 5.26
C LEU A 167 9.03 21.05 5.10
N PRO A 168 9.53 21.22 3.86
CA PRO A 168 10.82 21.84 3.62
C PRO A 168 10.80 23.33 3.98
N GLU A 169 11.96 23.94 4.22
CA GLU A 169 12.05 25.38 4.49
C GLU A 169 11.43 26.20 3.34
N GLY A 170 10.66 27.24 3.69
CA GLY A 170 9.96 28.08 2.71
C GLY A 170 8.67 27.49 2.11
N SER A 171 8.28 26.26 2.46
CA SER A 171 7.04 25.62 1.97
C SER A 171 5.74 26.22 2.52
N VAL A 172 5.83 27.04 3.56
CA VAL A 172 4.71 27.72 4.22
C VAL A 172 5.07 29.21 4.34
N HIS A 173 4.09 30.08 4.08
CA HIS A 173 4.27 31.53 4.08
C HIS A 173 3.04 32.26 4.65
N SER A 174 3.09 33.59 4.70
CA SER A 174 2.06 34.43 5.32
C SER A 174 0.67 34.32 4.68
N GLU A 175 0.63 33.93 3.41
CA GLU A 175 -0.61 33.71 2.66
C GLU A 175 -1.15 32.29 2.79
N THR A 176 -0.44 31.38 3.47
CA THR A 176 -0.85 29.98 3.57
C THR A 176 -2.16 29.86 4.37
N ALA A 177 -3.19 29.33 3.71
CA ALA A 177 -4.52 29.17 4.28
C ALA A 177 -4.71 27.79 4.93
N THR A 178 -4.20 26.73 4.28
CA THR A 178 -4.33 25.35 4.75
C THR A 178 -3.14 24.49 4.35
N VAL A 179 -2.77 23.54 5.22
CA VAL A 179 -1.76 22.52 4.97
C VAL A 179 -2.33 21.16 5.34
N LEU A 180 -2.30 20.22 4.39
CA LEU A 180 -2.55 18.80 4.64
C LEU A 180 -1.21 18.08 4.74
N ALA A 181 -0.91 17.54 5.92
CA ALA A 181 0.30 16.76 6.16
C ALA A 181 -0.07 15.29 6.40
N ASN A 182 0.58 14.40 5.66
CA ASN A 182 0.30 12.98 5.70
C ASN A 182 1.60 12.17 5.67
N ALA A 183 1.82 11.33 6.67
CA ALA A 183 3.05 10.56 6.83
C ALA A 183 2.74 9.13 7.26
N ILE A 184 3.51 8.17 6.75
CA ILE A 184 3.36 6.77 7.14
C ILE A 184 4.72 6.06 7.21
N TYR A 185 4.93 5.37 8.32
CA TYR A 185 6.05 4.49 8.55
C TYR A 185 5.55 3.07 8.78
N PHE A 186 6.24 2.09 8.20
CA PHE A 186 5.94 0.69 8.36
C PHE A 186 7.19 -0.12 8.68
N LYS A 187 7.09 -0.95 9.71
CA LYS A 187 8.11 -1.89 10.14
C LYS A 187 7.46 -3.21 10.53
N GLY A 188 7.77 -4.28 9.81
CA GLY A 188 7.15 -5.59 10.01
C GLY A 188 8.18 -6.69 9.90
N MET A 189 8.16 -7.67 10.80
CA MET A 189 9.07 -8.82 10.71
C MET A 189 8.53 -9.87 9.75
N TRP A 190 9.39 -10.52 8.97
CA TRP A 190 8.99 -11.67 8.15
C TRP A 190 8.41 -12.77 9.03
N PHE A 191 7.41 -13.47 8.52
CA PHE A 191 6.94 -14.70 9.13
C PHE A 191 8.05 -15.76 9.15
N HIS A 192 8.84 -15.81 8.07
CA HIS A 192 10.06 -16.62 7.96
C HIS A 192 11.25 -15.73 7.59
N PRO A 193 12.06 -15.29 8.58
CA PRO A 193 13.29 -14.55 8.33
C PRO A 193 14.28 -15.30 7.42
N PHE A 194 15.11 -14.55 6.71
CA PHE A 194 16.23 -15.04 5.95
C PHE A 194 17.43 -15.30 6.88
N ASP A 195 18.23 -16.30 6.53
CA ASP A 195 19.48 -16.56 7.25
C ASP A 195 20.56 -15.57 6.77
N LYS A 196 21.08 -14.76 7.68
CA LYS A 196 22.13 -13.77 7.39
C LYS A 196 23.41 -14.42 6.87
N GLU A 197 23.68 -15.67 7.23
CA GLU A 197 24.85 -16.42 6.75
C GLU A 197 24.72 -16.82 5.26
N GLU A 198 23.49 -16.87 4.75
CA GLU A 198 23.21 -17.15 3.34
C GLU A 198 23.17 -15.89 2.46
N THR A 199 23.20 -14.69 3.06
CA THR A 199 23.30 -13.42 2.33
C THR A 199 24.66 -13.33 1.62
N LYS A 200 24.64 -13.15 0.30
CA LYS A 200 25.86 -13.12 -0.53
C LYS A 200 25.85 -11.94 -1.49
N MET A 201 27.01 -11.30 -1.65
CA MET A 201 27.18 -10.22 -2.62
C MET A 201 27.05 -10.74 -4.05
N LYS A 202 26.04 -10.28 -4.78
CA LYS A 202 25.80 -10.58 -6.20
C LYS A 202 25.59 -9.31 -7.00
N LEU A 203 25.59 -9.44 -8.33
CA LEU A 203 25.30 -8.34 -9.24
C LEU A 203 23.80 -8.13 -9.36
N PHE A 204 23.40 -6.87 -9.32
CA PHE A 204 22.09 -6.39 -9.73
C PHE A 204 22.26 -5.59 -11.03
N TYR A 205 21.39 -5.81 -12.02
CA TYR A 205 21.47 -5.23 -13.36
C TYR A 205 20.46 -4.09 -13.52
N CYS A 206 20.92 -2.85 -13.52
CA CYS A 206 20.08 -1.65 -13.55
C CYS A 206 19.47 -1.39 -14.94
N LEU A 207 18.43 -0.53 -15.01
CA LEU A 207 17.74 -0.20 -16.28
C LEU A 207 18.64 0.52 -17.29
N ASP A 208 19.59 1.32 -16.81
CA ASP A 208 20.57 2.05 -17.63
C ASP A 208 21.62 1.12 -18.28
N GLY A 209 21.61 -0.17 -17.93
CA GLY A 209 22.55 -1.18 -18.40
C GLY A 209 23.80 -1.31 -17.52
N SER A 210 23.93 -0.50 -16.47
CA SER A 210 24.97 -0.68 -15.45
C SER A 210 24.67 -1.89 -14.54
N SER A 211 25.65 -2.28 -13.74
CA SER A 211 25.46 -3.30 -12.71
C SER A 211 26.12 -2.88 -11.42
N VAL A 212 25.43 -3.09 -10.31
CA VAL A 212 25.91 -2.80 -8.96
C VAL A 212 26.04 -4.08 -8.15
N ARG A 213 26.98 -4.13 -7.21
CA ARG A 213 27.16 -5.30 -6.35
C ARG A 213 26.50 -5.04 -5.01
N VAL A 214 25.50 -5.86 -4.66
CA VAL A 214 24.70 -5.69 -3.43
C VAL A 214 24.52 -7.02 -2.70
N PRO A 215 24.23 -7.01 -1.39
CA PRO A 215 23.91 -8.20 -0.64
C PRO A 215 22.55 -8.77 -1.10
N PHE A 216 22.54 -10.02 -1.58
CA PHE A 216 21.31 -10.74 -1.90
C PHE A 216 20.98 -11.71 -0.78
N MET A 217 19.81 -11.51 -0.17
CA MET A 217 19.21 -12.47 0.75
C MET A 217 18.85 -13.76 0.01
N ARG A 218 18.99 -14.90 0.67
CA ARG A 218 18.69 -16.22 0.09
C ARG A 218 17.95 -17.09 1.08
N SER A 219 16.99 -17.86 0.58
CA SER A 219 16.30 -18.90 1.33
C SER A 219 16.10 -20.11 0.41
N ASP A 220 16.18 -21.30 0.99
CA ASP A 220 15.84 -22.58 0.35
C ASP A 220 14.50 -23.15 0.88
N ARG A 221 13.79 -22.38 1.71
CA ARG A 221 12.46 -22.73 2.23
C ARG A 221 11.41 -22.63 1.14
N TRP A 222 10.28 -23.31 1.36
CA TRP A 222 9.08 -23.15 0.54
C TRP A 222 8.59 -21.70 0.58
N GLN A 223 8.54 -21.07 -0.59
CA GLN A 223 8.03 -19.71 -0.78
C GLN A 223 6.79 -19.74 -1.68
N PHE A 224 5.94 -18.73 -1.53
CA PHE A 224 4.78 -18.53 -2.40
C PHE A 224 5.22 -17.85 -3.69
N VAL A 225 5.46 -18.63 -4.73
CA VAL A 225 5.87 -18.12 -6.05
C VAL A 225 4.86 -18.55 -7.10
N GLU A 226 4.45 -17.61 -7.94
CA GLU A 226 3.60 -17.84 -9.11
C GLU A 226 4.29 -17.30 -10.36
N GLU A 227 4.29 -18.08 -11.44
CA GLU A 227 4.82 -17.67 -12.75
C GLU A 227 3.66 -17.26 -13.67
N HIS A 228 3.83 -16.15 -14.37
CA HIS A 228 2.89 -15.64 -15.35
C HIS A 228 3.60 -15.36 -16.67
N ASP A 229 2.82 -15.04 -17.71
CA ASP A 229 3.38 -14.63 -18.99
C ASP A 229 4.10 -13.27 -18.87
N GLY A 230 5.43 -13.34 -18.87
CA GLY A 230 6.38 -12.22 -18.87
C GLY A 230 6.85 -11.73 -17.50
N PHE A 231 6.45 -12.38 -16.40
CA PHE A 231 6.88 -12.03 -15.04
C PHE A 231 6.57 -13.13 -14.01
N LYS A 232 7.22 -13.05 -12.84
CA LYS A 232 6.96 -13.88 -11.67
C LYS A 232 6.52 -13.03 -10.49
N VAL A 233 5.78 -13.63 -9.57
CA VAL A 233 5.34 -12.99 -8.32
C VAL A 233 5.81 -13.82 -7.14
N LEU A 234 6.53 -13.18 -6.22
CA LEU A 234 6.91 -13.74 -4.92
C LEU A 234 6.08 -13.08 -3.83
N LYS A 235 5.51 -13.86 -2.91
CA LYS A 235 4.82 -13.36 -1.72
C LYS A 235 5.57 -13.73 -0.44
N LEU A 236 5.88 -12.71 0.37
CA LEU A 236 6.56 -12.78 1.65
C LEU A 236 5.64 -12.30 2.79
N PRO A 237 5.03 -13.21 3.56
CA PRO A 237 4.16 -12.83 4.67
C PRO A 237 4.91 -12.20 5.84
N TYR A 238 4.30 -11.22 6.49
CA TYR A 238 4.76 -10.68 7.77
C TYR A 238 4.20 -11.47 8.94
N ARG A 239 4.93 -11.46 10.05
CA ARG A 239 4.49 -11.99 11.34
C ARG A 239 3.39 -11.09 11.90
N MET A 240 2.27 -11.69 12.31
CA MET A 240 1.11 -10.96 12.84
C MET A 240 0.94 -11.04 14.36
N GLN A 241 1.60 -11.98 15.05
CA GLN A 241 1.53 -12.16 16.51
C GLN A 241 2.84 -12.73 17.09
N GLN A 242 3.10 -12.50 18.39
CA GLN A 242 4.17 -13.20 19.10
C GLN A 242 3.84 -14.70 19.24
N PRO A 243 4.84 -15.60 19.15
CA PRO A 243 4.65 -16.99 19.53
C PRO A 243 4.21 -17.06 21.00
N GLN A 244 3.07 -17.70 21.30
CA GLN A 244 2.69 -17.91 22.70
C GLN A 244 3.72 -18.82 23.37
N SER A 245 4.34 -18.32 24.44
CA SER A 245 5.27 -19.06 25.29
C SER A 245 4.59 -20.31 25.84
N GLY A 246 4.95 -21.49 25.29
CA GLY A 246 4.48 -22.79 25.78
C GLY A 246 3.99 -23.76 24.70
N THR A 247 3.76 -23.33 23.46
CA THR A 247 3.58 -24.27 22.35
C THR A 247 4.93 -24.53 21.70
N SER A 248 5.58 -25.62 22.13
CA SER A 248 6.55 -26.28 21.26
C SER A 248 5.81 -26.58 19.95
N SER A 249 6.16 -25.85 18.90
CA SER A 249 5.73 -26.13 17.53
C SER A 249 6.25 -27.51 17.15
N ARG A 250 5.53 -28.56 17.55
CA ARG A 250 5.50 -29.76 16.73
C ARG A 250 4.84 -29.31 15.44
N ASP A 251 5.66 -29.26 14.38
CA ASP A 251 5.24 -29.16 13.00
C ASP A 251 3.84 -29.74 12.83
N ARG A 252 2.85 -28.86 12.58
CA ARG A 252 1.73 -29.27 11.75
C ARG A 252 2.27 -29.35 10.34
N THR A 253 3.03 -30.42 10.08
CA THR A 253 3.20 -30.96 8.74
C THR A 253 1.83 -31.01 8.12
N TYR A 254 1.65 -30.30 7.01
CA TYR A 254 0.70 -30.72 6.00
C TYR A 254 0.91 -32.22 5.81
N GLY A 255 -0.12 -33.00 6.15
CA GLY A 255 -0.01 -34.44 6.30
C GLY A 255 0.59 -35.09 5.06
N ALA A 256 1.82 -35.58 5.18
CA ALA A 256 2.36 -36.54 4.23
C ALA A 256 1.59 -37.85 4.43
N CYS A 257 0.80 -38.25 3.42
CA CYS A 257 0.20 -39.57 3.36
C CYS A 257 1.30 -40.63 3.33
N SER A 258 1.64 -41.20 4.48
CA SER A 258 2.48 -42.40 4.57
C SER A 258 1.58 -43.64 4.74
N GLY A 259 1.02 -44.12 3.64
CA GLY A 259 0.36 -45.42 3.58
C GLY A 259 1.34 -46.50 3.11
N ARG A 260 1.71 -47.44 3.98
CA ARG A 260 2.37 -48.69 3.58
C ARG A 260 1.37 -49.57 2.84
N GLY A 261 1.82 -50.11 1.71
CA GLY A 261 1.30 -51.26 0.97
C GLY A 261 -0.13 -51.75 1.26
N GLY A 262 -0.99 -51.62 0.27
CA GLY A 262 -2.25 -52.37 0.18
C GLY A 262 -3.21 -51.74 -0.81
N ASN A 263 -3.33 -52.37 -1.98
CA ASN A 263 -4.33 -52.25 -3.05
C ASN A 263 -4.81 -50.87 -3.56
N VAL A 264 -4.86 -50.82 -4.89
CA VAL A 264 -5.46 -49.76 -5.70
C VAL A 264 -6.97 -49.91 -5.61
N ASP A 265 -7.63 -49.12 -4.77
CA ASP A 265 -9.06 -48.85 -4.85
C ASP A 265 -9.33 -47.41 -4.40
N GLU A 266 -10.24 -46.76 -5.13
CA GLU A 266 -10.71 -45.38 -5.10
C GLU A 266 -10.44 -44.57 -3.81
N CYS A 267 -9.72 -43.45 -3.96
CA CYS A 267 -9.67 -42.41 -2.93
C CYS A 267 -11.04 -41.71 -2.83
N HIS A 268 -11.92 -42.28 -2.00
CA HIS A 268 -13.09 -41.58 -1.49
C HIS A 268 -12.64 -40.41 -0.62
N TYR A 269 -13.03 -39.20 -1.02
CA TYR A 269 -12.90 -37.99 -0.22
C TYR A 269 -13.94 -38.05 0.91
N GLU A 270 -13.58 -38.65 2.05
CA GLU A 270 -14.42 -38.64 3.23
C GLU A 270 -14.48 -37.21 3.79
N LYS A 271 -15.63 -36.59 3.55
CA LYS A 271 -16.06 -35.31 4.07
C LYS A 271 -16.33 -35.45 5.57
N SER A 272 -15.30 -35.33 6.40
CA SER A 272 -15.42 -35.25 7.85
C SER A 272 -15.44 -33.78 8.28
N ASP A 273 -16.67 -33.32 8.45
CA ASP A 273 -17.18 -32.48 9.53
C ASP A 273 -16.62 -31.06 9.71
N GLU A 274 -17.49 -30.12 9.32
CA GLU A 274 -17.58 -28.73 9.75
C GLU A 274 -16.32 -27.88 9.50
N CYS A 275 -16.24 -27.34 8.26
CA CYS A 275 -15.54 -26.07 8.06
C CYS A 275 -16.08 -25.05 9.08
N PRO A 276 -15.25 -24.47 9.96
CA PRO A 276 -15.66 -23.28 10.67
C PRO A 276 -15.99 -22.25 9.59
N THR A 277 -17.25 -21.87 9.50
CA THR A 277 -17.79 -20.89 8.55
C THR A 277 -17.29 -19.47 8.80
N ASN A 278 -16.21 -19.30 9.57
CA ASN A 278 -15.58 -18.02 9.75
C ASN A 278 -14.24 -18.01 8.99
N PRO A 279 -14.14 -17.36 7.81
CA PRO A 279 -12.84 -17.02 7.27
C PRO A 279 -12.14 -16.20 8.34
N ASP A 280 -10.95 -16.62 8.76
CA ASP A 280 -10.18 -15.94 9.80
C ASP A 280 -10.04 -14.44 9.45
N GLU A 281 -10.92 -13.59 9.99
CA GLU A 281 -11.05 -12.15 9.66
C GLU A 281 -9.83 -11.33 10.09
N ARG A 282 -8.86 -11.98 10.72
CA ARG A 282 -7.62 -11.37 11.19
C ARG A 282 -6.86 -10.79 10.00
N PRO A 283 -6.38 -9.55 10.12
CA PRO A 283 -5.59 -8.96 9.06
C PRO A 283 -4.32 -9.75 8.84
N ARG A 284 -3.94 -9.86 7.57
CA ARG A 284 -2.71 -10.52 7.12
C ARG A 284 -1.98 -9.57 6.22
N LEU A 285 -0.71 -9.34 6.51
CA LEU A 285 0.13 -8.41 5.77
C LEU A 285 1.20 -9.20 5.04
N SER A 286 1.39 -8.90 3.76
CA SER A 286 2.40 -9.55 2.93
C SER A 286 3.08 -8.53 2.03
N MET A 287 4.39 -8.69 1.82
CA MET A 287 5.09 -8.05 0.70
C MET A 287 4.98 -8.94 -0.54
N CYS A 288 4.60 -8.36 -1.67
CA CYS A 288 4.52 -9.03 -2.95
C CYS A 288 5.50 -8.39 -3.92
N VAL A 289 6.41 -9.18 -4.49
CA VAL A 289 7.46 -8.73 -5.42
C VAL A 289 7.12 -9.25 -6.80
N PHE A 290 6.95 -8.33 -7.75
CA PHE A 290 6.67 -8.61 -9.15
C PHE A 290 7.95 -8.40 -9.96
N LEU A 291 8.50 -9.49 -10.47
CA LEU A 291 9.76 -9.53 -11.19
C LEU A 291 9.50 -9.83 -12.67
N PRO A 292 9.74 -8.88 -13.59
CA PRO A 292 9.69 -9.17 -15.03
C PRO A 292 10.65 -10.29 -15.42
N ASP A 293 10.38 -11.01 -16.51
CA ASP A 293 11.35 -11.98 -17.03
C ASP A 293 12.53 -11.29 -17.77
N ASP A 294 12.27 -10.11 -18.35
CA ASP A 294 13.29 -9.26 -18.98
C ASP A 294 13.86 -8.26 -17.97
N ARG A 295 15.20 -8.14 -17.92
CA ARG A 295 15.92 -7.18 -17.08
C ARG A 295 15.50 -5.72 -17.28
N LYS A 296 15.00 -5.38 -18.47
CA LYS A 296 14.47 -4.04 -18.80
C LYS A 296 12.94 -4.02 -18.89
N GLY A 297 12.26 -5.07 -18.42
CA GLY A 297 10.82 -5.28 -18.56
C GLY A 297 9.96 -4.49 -17.58
N LEU A 298 10.53 -3.86 -16.54
CA LEU A 298 9.77 -3.14 -15.52
C LEU A 298 8.83 -2.06 -16.10
N PRO A 299 9.23 -1.19 -17.06
CA PRO A 299 8.31 -0.22 -17.66
C PRO A 299 7.10 -0.88 -18.33
N SER A 300 7.32 -1.94 -19.11
CA SER A 300 6.24 -2.71 -19.76
C SER A 300 5.31 -3.37 -18.75
N LEU A 301 5.87 -3.87 -17.63
CA LEU A 301 5.09 -4.44 -16.54
C LEU A 301 4.23 -3.38 -15.83
N VAL A 302 4.76 -2.18 -15.61
CA VAL A 302 4.00 -1.04 -15.06
C VAL A 302 2.87 -0.61 -15.99
N ASP A 303 3.12 -0.59 -17.30
CA ASP A 303 2.07 -0.34 -18.30
C ASP A 303 0.99 -1.42 -18.26
N LYS A 304 1.38 -2.71 -18.16
CA LYS A 304 0.44 -3.84 -18.04
C LYS A 304 -0.40 -3.75 -16.74
N MET A 305 0.23 -3.43 -15.61
CA MET A 305 -0.43 -3.23 -14.31
C MET A 305 -1.45 -2.10 -14.37
N SER A 306 -1.05 -0.92 -14.84
CA SER A 306 -1.91 0.28 -14.88
C SER A 306 -3.08 0.17 -15.86
N SER A 307 -2.98 -0.72 -16.84
CA SER A 307 -4.03 -0.94 -17.85
C SER A 307 -5.14 -1.89 -17.36
N SER A 308 -4.94 -2.61 -16.25
CA SER A 308 -5.95 -3.51 -15.69
C SER A 308 -6.26 -3.16 -14.22
N PRO A 309 -7.50 -2.71 -13.91
CA PRO A 309 -7.88 -2.32 -12.55
C PRO A 309 -7.82 -3.47 -11.53
N SER A 310 -8.08 -4.71 -11.97
CA SER A 310 -8.03 -5.92 -11.15
C SER A 310 -6.66 -6.59 -11.16
N PHE A 311 -5.63 -5.99 -11.76
CA PHE A 311 -4.35 -6.64 -12.00
C PHE A 311 -3.77 -7.30 -10.75
N LEU A 312 -3.69 -6.58 -9.62
CA LEU A 312 -3.16 -7.16 -8.38
C LEU A 312 -4.05 -8.29 -7.87
N GLN A 313 -5.36 -8.13 -7.89
CA GLN A 313 -6.30 -9.15 -7.42
C GLN A 313 -6.24 -10.44 -8.25
N ASP A 314 -5.85 -10.32 -9.52
CA ASP A 314 -5.77 -11.44 -10.47
C ASP A 314 -4.44 -12.18 -10.42
N HIS A 315 -3.38 -11.54 -9.92
CA HIS A 315 -1.99 -12.05 -9.97
C HIS A 315 -1.32 -12.14 -8.59
N LEU A 316 -2.05 -11.85 -7.51
CA LEU A 316 -1.58 -12.11 -6.16
C LEU A 316 -1.88 -13.56 -5.77
N PRO A 317 -0.92 -14.29 -5.15
CA PRO A 317 -1.14 -15.66 -4.72
C PRO A 317 -2.13 -15.77 -3.52
N THR A 318 -3.47 -15.73 -3.77
CA THR A 318 -4.57 -16.15 -2.85
C THR A 318 -5.99 -16.06 -3.44
N ARG A 319 -6.98 -16.80 -2.88
CA ARG A 319 -8.40 -16.92 -3.32
C ARG A 319 -9.21 -15.61 -3.28
N ARG A 320 -9.98 -15.37 -4.37
CA ARG A 320 -10.85 -14.20 -4.67
C ARG A 320 -12.16 -14.13 -3.87
N PHE A 321 -12.68 -12.91 -3.66
CA PHE A 321 -14.10 -12.59 -3.44
C PHE A 321 -14.52 -11.33 -4.23
N PRO A 322 -15.71 -11.27 -4.88
CA PRO A 322 -16.13 -10.12 -5.67
C PRO A 322 -17.18 -9.25 -4.93
N HIS A 323 -17.17 -7.93 -5.15
CA HIS A 323 -18.40 -7.13 -5.10
C HIS A 323 -18.39 -5.95 -6.08
N LYS A 324 -19.55 -5.72 -6.70
CA LYS A 324 -19.96 -4.55 -7.49
C LYS A 324 -20.99 -3.78 -6.67
N ALA A 325 -20.93 -2.45 -6.70
CA ALA A 325 -21.99 -1.57 -6.17
C ALA A 325 -22.54 -0.66 -7.29
N ASP A 326 -23.82 -0.32 -7.18
CA ASP A 326 -24.62 0.53 -8.07
C ASP A 326 -25.15 1.74 -7.27
N LEU A 327 -25.29 2.90 -7.91
CA LEU A 327 -25.34 4.21 -7.28
C LEU A 327 -26.36 5.08 -7.97
N SER A 328 -27.41 5.39 -7.22
CA SER A 328 -28.36 6.41 -7.60
C SER A 328 -28.54 7.38 -6.45
N ASP A 329 -28.21 8.63 -6.75
CA ASP A 329 -29.02 9.82 -6.52
C ASP A 329 -28.53 10.87 -5.49
N MET A 330 -28.64 12.13 -5.95
CA MET A 330 -28.94 13.38 -5.20
C MET A 330 -27.79 14.27 -4.66
N LEU A 331 -27.58 15.39 -5.37
CA LEU A 331 -26.90 16.65 -4.96
C LEU A 331 -27.90 17.62 -4.25
N GLU A 332 -27.53 18.73 -3.58
CA GLU A 332 -27.04 20.04 -4.08
C GLU A 332 -26.25 20.93 -3.05
N ASP A 333 -25.19 21.62 -3.52
CA ASP A 333 -24.60 23.00 -3.26
C ASP A 333 -24.33 23.65 -1.86
N ASP A 334 -23.58 24.77 -1.71
CA ASP A 334 -22.18 25.13 -2.11
C ASP A 334 -21.58 26.28 -1.25
N GLY A 335 -20.24 26.41 -1.23
CA GLY A 335 -19.46 27.53 -0.65
C GLY A 335 -18.08 27.11 -0.12
N GLY A 336 -17.02 27.27 -0.93
CA GLY A 336 -15.73 26.57 -0.79
C GLY A 336 -14.51 27.36 -0.31
N MET A 337 -13.58 26.64 0.35
CA MET A 337 -12.16 26.99 0.56
C MET A 337 -11.32 26.10 -0.38
N PHE A 338 -10.14 26.58 -0.79
CA PHE A 338 -9.22 25.80 -1.63
C PHE A 338 -8.08 25.24 -0.78
N MET A 339 -7.71 23.97 -1.02
CA MET A 339 -6.56 23.36 -0.39
C MET A 339 -5.30 23.81 -1.12
N GLU A 340 -4.36 24.39 -0.37
CA GLU A 340 -3.19 25.05 -0.94
C GLU A 340 -2.01 24.08 -1.10
N ASN A 341 -1.70 23.30 -0.05
CA ASN A 341 -0.56 22.38 -0.06
C ASN A 341 -0.90 21.00 0.53
N VAL A 342 -0.43 19.95 -0.15
CA VAL A 342 -0.48 18.55 0.30
C VAL A 342 0.93 17.99 0.33
N PHE A 343 1.35 17.49 1.49
CA PHE A 343 2.66 16.86 1.66
C PHE A 343 2.50 15.39 2.08
N HIS A 344 3.24 14.51 1.41
CA HIS A 344 3.24 13.08 1.66
C HIS A 344 4.67 12.56 1.84
N GLU A 345 4.89 11.84 2.94
CA GLU A 345 6.17 11.18 3.24
C GLU A 345 5.94 9.70 3.60
N ALA A 346 6.74 8.81 3.02
CA ALA A 346 6.61 7.36 3.21
C ALA A 346 7.99 6.69 3.24
N VAL A 347 8.26 5.93 4.30
CA VAL A 347 9.56 5.26 4.49
C VAL A 347 9.38 3.74 4.61
N ILE A 348 10.18 2.98 3.85
CA ILE A 348 10.25 1.51 3.92
C ILE A 348 11.70 1.04 3.76
N GLU A 349 12.16 0.10 4.59
CA GLU A 349 13.49 -0.51 4.49
C GLU A 349 13.43 -2.03 4.68
N VAL A 350 14.01 -2.79 3.75
CA VAL A 350 13.92 -4.26 3.67
C VAL A 350 15.25 -4.92 4.09
N ASN A 351 15.21 -5.91 4.99
CA ASN A 351 16.38 -6.70 5.42
C ASN A 351 16.02 -8.17 5.72
N GLU A 352 16.99 -8.95 6.25
CA GLU A 352 16.82 -10.40 6.48
C GLU A 352 15.72 -10.74 7.49
N GLU A 353 15.36 -9.84 8.38
CA GLU A 353 14.39 -10.11 9.45
C GLU A 353 12.98 -9.63 9.14
N GLY A 354 12.88 -8.68 8.21
CA GLY A 354 11.63 -8.02 7.88
C GLY A 354 11.84 -6.74 7.11
N THR A 355 10.89 -5.85 7.26
CA THR A 355 11.05 -4.43 7.05
C THR A 355 11.38 -3.79 8.41
N GLU A 356 12.64 -3.38 8.62
CA GLU A 356 13.42 -2.96 9.81
C GLU A 356 13.45 -3.76 11.15
N ALA A 357 14.64 -3.86 11.82
CA ALA A 357 15.25 -4.96 12.65
C ALA A 357 14.88 -5.12 14.18
N ALA A 358 15.36 -6.05 15.07
CA ALA A 358 16.49 -7.04 15.16
C ALA A 358 16.21 -8.33 16.05
N ALA A 359 16.64 -9.57 15.67
CA ALA A 359 17.23 -10.73 16.45
C ALA A 359 17.02 -12.18 15.86
N SER A 360 17.97 -13.08 16.17
CA SER A 360 18.34 -14.41 15.59
C SER A 360 17.67 -15.67 16.20
N THR A 361 17.58 -16.82 15.47
CA THR A 361 17.74 -18.24 15.95
C THR A 361 17.76 -19.31 14.81
N ALA A 362 18.48 -20.42 15.05
CA ALA A 362 18.95 -21.52 14.17
C ALA A 362 17.94 -22.56 13.59
N CYS A 363 18.37 -23.32 12.56
CA CYS A 363 17.60 -24.33 11.81
C CYS A 363 18.02 -25.80 12.06
N THR A 364 17.09 -26.75 11.86
CA THR A 364 17.32 -28.21 11.91
C THR A 364 16.85 -28.90 10.61
N THR A 365 17.55 -29.95 10.17
CA THR A 365 17.38 -30.61 8.85
C THR A 365 16.33 -31.73 8.86
N VAL A 366 15.51 -31.88 7.80
CA VAL A 366 14.65 -33.05 7.55
C VAL A 366 14.78 -33.61 6.12
N LYS A 367 14.55 -34.93 5.98
CA LYS A 367 14.85 -35.78 4.80
C LYS A 367 13.83 -35.65 3.65
N LYS A 368 14.36 -35.78 2.43
CA LYS A 368 13.69 -35.64 1.11
C LYS A 368 12.53 -36.63 0.86
N CYS A 369 11.43 -36.12 0.32
CA CYS A 369 10.47 -36.82 -0.55
C CYS A 369 10.45 -36.15 -1.94
N ALA A 370 9.84 -36.80 -2.94
CA ALA A 370 9.90 -36.44 -4.37
C ALA A 370 9.76 -34.93 -4.63
N ALA A 371 10.70 -34.38 -5.43
CA ALA A 371 10.90 -32.95 -5.59
C ALA A 371 9.71 -32.27 -6.29
N PRO A 372 9.02 -31.34 -5.63
CA PRO A 372 8.18 -30.37 -6.31
C PRO A 372 9.02 -29.59 -7.32
N THR A 373 8.43 -29.19 -8.44
CA THR A 373 9.10 -28.30 -9.41
C THR A 373 9.55 -27.03 -8.69
N THR A 374 10.86 -26.89 -8.51
CA THR A 374 11.46 -25.70 -7.89
C THR A 374 11.51 -24.59 -8.94
N VAL A 375 10.74 -23.53 -8.71
CA VAL A 375 10.84 -22.30 -9.49
C VAL A 375 11.88 -21.40 -8.84
N ASP A 376 12.91 -21.03 -9.58
CA ASP A 376 13.86 -20.01 -9.14
C ASP A 376 13.23 -18.62 -9.31
N PHE A 377 13.22 -17.87 -8.20
CA PHE A 377 12.90 -16.45 -8.16
C PHE A 377 14.17 -15.68 -7.79
N VAL A 378 14.75 -14.97 -8.75
CA VAL A 378 16.02 -14.25 -8.58
C VAL A 378 15.81 -12.79 -8.98
N ALA A 379 15.51 -11.94 -8.00
CA ALA A 379 15.31 -10.51 -8.21
C ALA A 379 16.65 -9.76 -8.40
N ASP A 380 17.39 -10.11 -9.46
CA ASP A 380 18.69 -9.51 -9.81
C ASP A 380 18.60 -8.30 -10.73
N HIS A 381 17.40 -7.78 -10.96
CA HIS A 381 17.13 -6.66 -11.84
C HIS A 381 15.82 -5.97 -11.43
N PRO A 382 15.50 -4.79 -11.98
CA PRO A 382 14.41 -3.94 -11.53
C PRO A 382 13.06 -4.64 -11.40
N PHE A 383 12.43 -4.45 -10.23
CA PHE A 383 11.18 -5.10 -9.86
C PHE A 383 10.23 -4.11 -9.18
N ALA A 384 8.93 -4.43 -9.22
CA ALA A 384 7.91 -3.73 -8.45
C ALA A 384 7.62 -4.47 -7.14
N PHE A 385 7.28 -3.74 -6.08
CA PHE A 385 6.86 -4.33 -4.82
C PHE A 385 5.61 -3.66 -4.26
N PHE A 386 4.83 -4.43 -3.51
CA PHE A 386 3.61 -3.99 -2.84
C PHE A 386 3.57 -4.53 -1.43
N VAL A 387 3.20 -3.71 -0.45
CA VAL A 387 2.78 -4.19 0.88
C VAL A 387 1.26 -4.15 0.92
N VAL A 388 0.64 -5.31 1.08
CA VAL A 388 -0.82 -5.49 0.98
C VAL A 388 -1.40 -6.08 2.26
N GLU A 389 -2.60 -5.61 2.63
CA GLU A 389 -3.45 -6.31 3.60
C GLU A 389 -4.36 -7.27 2.83
N GLU A 390 -4.12 -8.58 2.99
CA GLU A 390 -4.67 -9.61 2.11
C GLU A 390 -6.20 -9.73 2.17
N VAL A 391 -6.84 -9.36 3.28
CA VAL A 391 -8.29 -9.54 3.45
C VAL A 391 -9.08 -8.44 2.74
N SER A 392 -8.69 -7.17 2.92
CA SER A 392 -9.31 -6.03 2.24
C SER A 392 -8.74 -5.78 0.84
N GLY A 393 -7.57 -6.34 0.53
CA GLY A 393 -6.82 -6.02 -0.69
C GLY A 393 -6.24 -4.61 -0.69
N ALA A 394 -6.19 -3.92 0.46
CA ALA A 394 -5.65 -2.58 0.54
C ALA A 394 -4.13 -2.57 0.30
N VAL A 395 -3.69 -1.70 -0.61
CA VAL A 395 -2.27 -1.47 -0.92
C VAL A 395 -1.73 -0.39 0.01
N ILE A 396 -0.94 -0.81 0.99
CA ILE A 396 -0.36 0.08 2.00
C ILE A 396 0.85 0.80 1.44
N PHE A 397 1.78 0.06 0.84
CA PHE A 397 2.95 0.63 0.15
C PHE A 397 3.05 0.07 -1.25
N MET A 398 3.57 0.89 -2.15
CA MET A 398 3.90 0.50 -3.51
C MET A 398 5.23 1.16 -3.90
N GLY A 399 6.04 0.43 -4.67
CA GLY A 399 7.28 1.00 -5.15
C GLY A 399 7.97 0.18 -6.23
N TYR A 400 9.07 0.76 -6.70
CA TYR A 400 9.98 0.20 -7.69
C TYR A 400 11.39 0.22 -7.14
N CYS A 401 12.06 -0.94 -7.16
CA CYS A 401 13.50 -1.02 -6.94
C CYS A 401 14.17 -1.03 -8.30
N VAL A 402 14.78 0.09 -8.68
CA VAL A 402 15.54 0.26 -9.93
C VAL A 402 17.05 0.19 -9.67
N ASN A 403 17.48 0.64 -8.49
CA ASN A 403 18.85 0.51 -8.02
C ASN A 403 18.90 0.28 -6.48
N PRO A 404 19.29 -0.90 -6.00
CA PRO A 404 19.31 -1.21 -4.56
C PRO A 404 20.44 -0.52 -3.76
N THR A 405 21.37 0.20 -4.41
CA THR A 405 22.42 0.95 -3.68
C THR A 405 22.01 2.36 -3.29
N THR A 406 20.94 2.90 -3.87
CA THR A 406 20.43 4.23 -3.57
C THR A 406 19.28 4.12 -2.60
N CYS A 407 19.32 4.85 -1.48
CA CYS A 407 18.18 4.96 -0.57
C CYS A 407 16.95 5.44 -1.36
N VAL A 408 15.78 4.96 -0.96
CA VAL A 408 14.53 5.50 -1.49
C VAL A 408 14.26 6.78 -0.71
N GLU A 409 14.56 7.92 -1.32
CA GLU A 409 14.13 9.24 -0.84
C GLU A 409 12.78 9.65 -1.46
#